data_AF-A0A5S5BEG9-F1
#
_entry.id   AF-A0A5S5BEG9-F1
#
_cell.length_a   1.000
_cell.length_b   1.000
_cell.length_c   1.000
_cell.angle_alpha   90.00
_cell.angle_beta   90.00
_cell.angle_gamma   90.00
#
_symmetry.space_group_name_H-M   'P 1'
#
loop_
_entity.id
_entity.type
_entity.pdbx_description
1 polymer ?
#
loop_
_entity_poly.entity_id
_entity_poly.type
_entity_poly.pdbx_seq_one_letter_code
_entity_poly.pdbx_strand_id
1 'polypeptide(L)' 'MRDATCAAAMLVTLDGATKTAKEWADERGLKWQTVKMRRYRGGSWEEALHSELLRTSWMKEWVI' A
#
# COMPACT_ATOMS: atom_id res chain seq x y z
N MET A 1 -13.88 -12.10 11.43
CA MET A 1 -12.46 -12.27 11.79
C MET A 1 -11.69 -11.16 11.08
N ARG A 2 -11.18 -10.19 11.84
CA ARG A 2 -10.66 -8.93 11.29
C ARG A 2 -9.15 -9.03 11.02
N ASP A 3 -8.80 -8.91 9.75
CA ASP A 3 -7.82 -7.92 9.25
C ASP A 3 -6.34 -8.00 9.68
N ALA A 4 -5.79 -9.17 10.02
CA ALA A 4 -4.34 -9.28 10.25
C ALA A 4 -3.51 -9.01 8.96
N THR A 5 -4.10 -9.17 7.76
CA THR A 5 -3.37 -9.10 6.49
C THR A 5 -3.08 -7.68 5.99
N CYS A 6 -3.73 -6.66 6.56
CA CYS A 6 -3.67 -5.26 6.10
C CYS A 6 -3.34 -4.27 7.22
N ALA A 7 -2.64 -4.71 8.28
CA ALA A 7 -2.33 -3.84 9.41
C ALA A 7 -1.23 -2.82 9.08
N ALA A 8 -1.38 -1.59 9.56
CA ALA A 8 -0.40 -0.50 9.41
C ALA A 8 0.94 -0.82 10.08
N ALA A 9 0.88 -1.61 11.15
CA ALA A 9 2.03 -2.08 11.91
C ALA A 9 2.70 -3.33 11.31
N MET A 10 2.22 -3.84 10.17
CA MET A 10 2.84 -5.00 9.52
C MET A 10 4.26 -4.63 9.08
N LEU A 11 5.24 -5.43 9.47
CA LEU A 11 6.62 -5.26 9.01
C LEU A 11 6.74 -5.77 7.57
N VAL A 12 7.28 -4.91 6.71
CA VAL A 12 7.52 -5.19 5.29
C VAL A 12 8.99 -4.90 5.02
N THR A 13 9.67 -5.89 4.45
CA THR A 13 11.05 -5.72 3.97
C THR A 13 11.01 -5.33 2.51
N LEU A 14 11.45 -4.12 2.18
CA LEU A 14 11.57 -3.60 0.82
C LEU A 14 12.96 -2.96 0.65
N ASP A 15 13.58 -3.15 -0.51
CA ASP A 15 14.86 -2.52 -0.87
C ASP A 15 15.98 -2.74 0.18
N GLY A 16 15.96 -3.89 0.87
CA GLY A 16 16.93 -4.26 1.91
C GLY A 16 16.68 -3.64 3.29
N ALA A 17 15.62 -2.85 3.47
CA ALA A 17 15.22 -2.31 4.76
C ALA A 17 13.90 -2.94 5.25
N THR A 18 13.78 -3.18 6.56
CA THR A 18 12.54 -3.65 7.18
C THR A 18 11.91 -2.51 7.96
N LYS A 19 10.72 -2.09 7.54
CA LYS A 19 9.94 -1.04 8.20
C LYS A 19 8.47 -1.44 8.26
N THR A 20 7.68 -0.74 9.05
CA THR A 20 6.24 -0.95 9.04
C THR A 20 5.63 -0.48 7.72
N ALA A 21 4.53 -1.09 7.33
CA ALA A 21 3.78 -0.71 6.14
C ALA A 21 3.36 0.76 6.15
N LYS A 22 3.09 1.32 7.35
CA LYS A 22 2.81 2.74 7.51
C LYS A 22 4.04 3.61 7.24
N GLU A 23 5.18 3.26 7.81
CA GLU A 23 6.43 4.00 7.57
C GLU A 23 6.81 3.99 6.09
N TRP A 24 6.66 2.84 5.42
CA TRP A 24 6.85 2.78 3.97
C TRP A 24 5.87 3.64 3.20
N ALA A 25 4.61 3.71 3.64
CA ALA A 25 3.62 4.57 3.02
C ALA A 25 4.01 6.04 3.18
N ASP A 26 4.36 6.46 4.39
CA ASP A 26 4.74 7.83 4.71
C ASP A 26 6.02 8.25 3.96
N GLU A 27 7.03 7.37 3.91
CA GLU A 27 8.30 7.58 3.18
C GLU A 27 8.10 7.71 1.66
N ARG A 28 7.16 6.93 1.10
CA ARG A 28 6.84 6.95 -0.33
C ARG A 28 5.75 7.98 -0.69
N GLY A 29 5.31 8.80 0.27
CA GLY A 29 4.29 9.83 0.09
C GLY A 29 2.88 9.29 -0.16
N LEU A 30 2.61 8.05 0.24
CA LEU A 30 1.34 7.36 0.05
C LEU A 30 0.43 7.54 1.27
N LYS A 31 -0.85 7.81 1.01
CA LYS A 31 -1.87 7.72 2.07
C LYS A 31 -2.08 6.26 2.47
N TRP A 32 -2.11 6.00 3.77
CA TRP A 32 -2.38 4.66 4.31
C TRP A 32 -3.66 4.01 3.75
N GLN A 33 -4.72 4.80 3.53
CA GLN A 33 -5.96 4.34 2.91
C GLN A 33 -5.73 3.73 1.51
N THR A 34 -4.84 4.32 0.71
CA THR A 34 -4.47 3.82 -0.62
C THR A 34 -3.81 2.44 -0.53
N VAL A 35 -2.85 2.29 0.38
CA VAL A 35 -2.14 1.03 0.62
C VAL A 35 -3.13 -0.05 1.09
N LYS A 36 -4.02 0.31 2.03
CA LYS A 36 -5.06 -0.59 2.53
C LYS A 36 -6.00 -1.07 1.42
N MET A 37 -6.47 -0.17 0.54
CA MET A 37 -7.34 -0.54 -0.57
C MET A 37 -6.63 -1.44 -1.59
N ARG A 38 -5.35 -1.20 -1.89
CA ARG A 38 -4.55 -2.06 -2.77
C ARG A 38 -4.36 -3.46 -2.19
N ARG A 39 -4.10 -3.54 -0.88
CA ARG A 39 -3.99 -4.82 -0.15
C ARG A 39 -5.32 -5.57 -0.08
N TYR A 40 -6.43 -4.86 0.13
CA TYR A 40 -7.77 -5.45 0.14
C TYR A 40 -8.16 -6.04 -1.22
N ARG A 41 -7.69 -5.43 -2.32
CA ARG A 41 -7.85 -5.94 -3.69
C ARG A 41 -6.96 -7.15 -4.01
N GLY A 42 -6.13 -7.60 -3.06
CA GLY A 42 -5.23 -8.74 -3.22
C GLY A 42 -3.84 -8.38 -3.76
N GLY A 43 -3.53 -7.09 -3.97
CA GLY A 43 -2.20 -6.66 -4.39
C GLY A 43 -1.13 -6.95 -3.33
N SER A 44 0.09 -7.23 -3.75
CA SER A 44 1.24 -7.47 -2.87
C SER A 44 1.65 -6.21 -2.08
N TRP A 45 2.51 -6.36 -1.07
CA TRP A 45 3.03 -5.20 -0.33
C TRP A 45 3.90 -4.29 -1.22
N GLU A 46 4.70 -4.86 -2.10
CA GLU A 46 5.52 -4.14 -3.08
C GLU A 46 4.67 -3.25 -3.98
N GLU A 47 3.63 -3.82 -4.61
CA GLU A 47 2.68 -3.09 -5.46
C GLU A 47 1.87 -2.07 -4.65
N ALA A 48 1.39 -2.47 -3.47
CA ALA A 48 0.60 -1.60 -2.60
C ALA A 48 1.38 -0.36 -2.19
N LEU A 49 2.68 -0.52 -1.94
CA LEU A 49 3.60 0.55 -1.56
C LEU A 49 4.31 1.19 -2.76
N HIS A 50 4.03 0.81 -4.00
CA HIS A 50 4.68 1.42 -5.18
C HIS A 50 4.12 2.82 -5.47
N SER A 51 5.01 3.82 -5.58
CA SER A 51 4.65 5.25 -5.71
C SER A 51 4.26 5.66 -7.15
N GLU A 52 4.87 5.03 -8.17
CA GLU A 52 4.73 5.47 -9.57
C GLU A 52 3.31 5.37 -10.16
N LEU A 53 2.40 4.62 -9.53
CA LEU A 53 1.00 4.53 -9.97
C LEU A 53 0.18 5.81 -9.70
N LEU A 54 0.78 6.84 -9.08
CA LEU A 54 0.09 8.09 -8.77
C LEU A 54 0.30 9.21 -9.79
N ARG A 55 1.22 9.10 -10.76
CA ARG A 55 1.31 10.14 -11.80
C ARG A 55 0.26 9.94 -12.90
N THR A 56 -0.21 8.72 -13.14
CA THR A 56 -1.24 8.46 -14.15
C THR A 56 -2.09 7.24 -13.78
N SER A 57 -3.41 7.41 -13.75
CA SER A 57 -4.35 6.38 -14.21
C SER A 57 -4.49 5.05 -13.43
N TRP A 58 -4.65 5.08 -12.10
CA TRP A 58 -5.22 3.93 -11.35
C TRP A 58 -6.60 4.21 -10.71
N MET A 59 -7.22 5.32 -11.14
CA MET A 59 -8.57 5.76 -10.74
C MET A 59 -9.53 5.86 -11.95
N LYS A 60 -9.30 5.11 -13.03
CA LYS A 60 -10.17 5.13 -14.21
C LYS A 60 -11.36 4.17 -14.16
N GLU A 61 -11.40 3.26 -13.19
CA GLU A 61 -12.39 2.17 -13.18
C GLU A 61 -13.16 2.11 -11.86
N TRP A 62 -13.49 3.28 -11.30
CA TRP A 62 -14.43 3.43 -10.17
C TRP A 62 -15.26 4.70 -10.35
N VAL A 63 -15.76 4.92 -11.57
CA VAL A 63 -16.95 5.75 -11.79
C VAL A 63 -18.09 4.75 -12.00
N ILE A 64 -19.05 4.79 -11.08
CA ILE A 64 -20.30 4.02 -11.10
C ILE A 64 -21.12 4.41 -12.32
#